data_AF-A0A5E4JMT8-F1
#
_entry.id   AF-A0A5E4JMT8-F1
#
_cell.length_a   1.000
_cell.length_b   1.000
_cell.length_c   1.000
_cell.angle_alpha   90.00
_cell.angle_beta   90.00
_cell.angle_gamma   90.00
#
_symmetry.space_group_name_H-M   'P 1'
#
loop_
_entity.id
_entity.type
_entity.pdbx_description
1 polymer ?
#
loop_
_entity_poly.entity_id
_entity_poly.type
_entity_poly.pdbx_seq_one_letter_code
_entity_poly.pdbx_strand_id
1 'polypeptide(L)'
;MKKASVIILSAILLFSFLTIIAAEDNSTNPATGINNSTNQTHDWSKVCSAINNRVEGRIKMFEEGRDHHMTRFSNIVNNLNKIAEKADLKGYNTTQLDNDLIALNESIAKFHTDYAEFIQKLNNTKEFTCGHSEGQFKESLNISKEQLIVVRADIENIKKFIQITINQDIRELRLQKAKQNIEDAQKRIKERMARLNQTIEKERQRLNDKEQQIKQRAEKIKNRMNNLTR
;
A
#
# COMPACT_ATOMS: atom_id res chain seq x y z
N MET A 1 -31.59 -24.90 7.32
CA MET A 1 -31.00 -25.26 6.01
C MET A 1 -29.67 -24.56 5.89
N LYS A 2 -28.59 -25.34 5.80
CA LYS A 2 -27.19 -24.92 6.01
C LYS A 2 -26.67 -24.19 4.76
N LYS A 3 -26.04 -23.03 4.92
CA LYS A 3 -25.32 -22.32 3.85
C LYS A 3 -23.91 -22.89 3.79
N ALA A 4 -23.56 -23.53 2.67
CA ALA A 4 -22.23 -24.02 2.40
C ALA A 4 -21.40 -22.88 1.80
N SER A 5 -20.33 -22.51 2.51
CA SER A 5 -19.22 -21.71 1.99
C SER A 5 -18.39 -22.58 1.04
N VAL A 6 -18.08 -22.06 -0.14
CA VAL A 6 -17.12 -22.67 -1.06
C VAL A 6 -16.03 -21.63 -1.31
N ILE A 7 -14.89 -21.86 -0.66
CA ILE A 7 -13.59 -21.24 -0.93
C ILE A 7 -12.90 -22.16 -1.92
N ILE A 8 -12.51 -21.66 -3.10
CA ILE A 8 -11.62 -22.40 -3.99
C ILE A 8 -10.39 -21.56 -4.30
N LEU A 9 -9.26 -22.19 -3.97
CA LEU A 9 -7.87 -21.83 -4.17
C LEU A 9 -7.59 -21.30 -5.58
N SER A 10 -6.98 -20.13 -5.66
CA SER A 10 -6.30 -19.66 -6.87
C SER A 10 -4.90 -20.29 -6.93
N ALA A 11 -4.71 -21.16 -7.91
CA ALA A 11 -3.45 -21.81 -8.23
C ALA A 11 -2.41 -20.78 -8.69
N ILE A 12 -1.30 -20.68 -7.96
CA ILE A 12 -0.17 -19.82 -8.28
C ILE A 12 0.58 -20.41 -9.49
N LEU A 13 0.59 -19.63 -10.56
CA LEU A 13 1.32 -19.85 -11.80
C LEU A 13 2.83 -19.91 -11.54
N LEU A 14 3.43 -21.08 -11.81
CA LEU A 14 4.87 -21.25 -12.00
C LEU A 14 5.25 -20.64 -13.37
N PHE A 15 5.68 -19.38 -13.37
CA PHE A 15 6.37 -18.76 -14.51
C PHE A 15 7.88 -18.95 -14.33
N SER A 16 8.36 -20.11 -14.76
CA SER A 16 9.77 -20.38 -15.04
C SER A 16 10.14 -19.78 -16.40
N PHE A 17 10.83 -18.65 -16.40
CA PHE A 17 11.61 -18.16 -17.53
C PHE A 17 12.99 -17.68 -17.02
N LEU A 18 13.94 -18.61 -16.97
CA LEU A 18 15.36 -18.28 -17.07
C LEU A 18 15.71 -18.35 -18.56
N THR A 19 15.90 -17.20 -19.20
CA THR A 19 16.61 -17.12 -20.47
C THR A 19 18.06 -16.75 -20.19
N ILE A 20 18.94 -17.71 -20.40
CA ILE A 20 20.39 -17.53 -20.43
C ILE A 20 20.70 -16.85 -21.77
N ILE A 21 21.15 -15.60 -21.75
CA ILE A 21 21.78 -14.96 -22.90
C ILE A 21 23.28 -15.00 -22.64
N ALA A 22 23.96 -15.95 -23.29
CA ALA A 22 25.41 -15.90 -23.47
C ALA A 22 25.71 -14.86 -24.56
N ALA A 23 26.40 -13.79 -24.19
CA ALA A 23 26.99 -12.85 -25.14
C ALA A 23 28.46 -13.26 -25.33
N GLU A 24 28.76 -13.70 -26.55
CA GLU A 24 30.08 -14.07 -27.03
C GLU A 24 30.65 -12.86 -27.80
N ASP A 25 31.51 -12.07 -27.16
CA ASP A 25 32.23 -10.98 -27.82
C ASP A 25 33.64 -11.44 -28.20
N ASN A 26 33.79 -11.72 -29.48
CA ASN A 26 35.01 -12.02 -30.19
C ASN A 26 35.72 -10.69 -30.51
N SER A 27 36.76 -10.32 -29.75
CA SER A 27 37.59 -9.14 -30.01
C SER A 27 39.05 -9.51 -30.17
N THR A 28 39.44 -9.75 -31.41
CA THR A 28 40.83 -9.77 -31.88
C THR A 28 41.31 -8.33 -32.07
N ASN A 29 42.43 -7.94 -31.43
CA ASN A 29 43.32 -6.89 -31.92
C ASN A 29 44.66 -6.82 -31.13
N PRO A 30 45.71 -6.14 -31.66
CA PRO A 30 46.93 -6.82 -32.07
C PRO A 30 48.13 -6.59 -31.16
N ALA A 31 49.12 -7.46 -31.33
CA ALA A 31 50.41 -7.43 -30.66
C ALA A 31 51.27 -6.23 -31.11
N THR A 32 51.48 -5.30 -30.17
CA THR A 32 52.63 -4.40 -30.04
C THR A 32 52.86 -4.32 -28.52
N GLY A 33 54.04 -4.44 -27.92
CA GLY A 33 55.42 -4.29 -28.34
C GLY A 33 56.14 -3.73 -27.11
N ILE A 34 57.33 -4.26 -26.82
CA ILE A 34 58.37 -3.69 -25.94
C ILE A 34 58.24 -3.98 -24.43
N ASN A 35 59.07 -4.95 -24.03
CA ASN A 35 59.44 -5.32 -22.68
C ASN A 35 60.20 -4.19 -21.98
N ASN A 36 59.66 -3.69 -20.86
CA ASN A 36 60.45 -3.11 -19.78
C ASN A 36 59.94 -3.72 -18.47
N SER A 37 60.43 -4.93 -18.17
CA SER A 37 60.24 -5.58 -16.88
C SER A 37 61.01 -4.81 -15.83
N THR A 38 60.40 -3.74 -15.34
CA THR A 38 60.76 -3.16 -14.06
C THR A 38 60.24 -4.14 -13.01
N ASN A 39 61.15 -4.74 -12.23
CA ASN A 39 60.82 -5.47 -11.01
C ASN A 39 60.19 -4.49 -10.01
N GLN A 40 58.94 -4.11 -10.26
CA GLN A 40 58.16 -3.25 -9.40
C GLN A 40 57.63 -4.17 -8.30
N THR A 41 58.34 -4.19 -7.17
CA THR A 41 57.91 -4.91 -5.97
C THR A 41 56.47 -4.49 -5.66
N HIS A 42 55.53 -5.43 -5.72
CA HIS A 42 54.12 -5.15 -5.52
C HIS A 42 53.92 -4.63 -4.09
N ASP A 43 53.60 -3.34 -3.97
CA ASP A 43 53.29 -2.71 -2.69
C ASP A 43 51.89 -3.14 -2.24
N TRP A 44 51.85 -4.31 -1.61
CA TRP A 44 50.63 -4.93 -1.08
C TRP A 44 49.87 -4.02 -0.11
N SER A 45 50.56 -3.09 0.57
CA SER A 45 49.92 -2.12 1.46
C SER A 45 48.98 -1.18 0.69
N LYS A 46 49.42 -0.70 -0.49
CA LYS A 46 48.58 0.15 -1.35
C LYS A 46 47.37 -0.58 -1.91
N VAL A 47 47.54 -1.85 -2.29
CA VAL A 47 46.43 -2.69 -2.78
C VAL A 47 45.40 -2.91 -1.68
N CYS A 48 45.86 -3.32 -0.50
CA CYS A 48 45.04 -3.49 0.68
C CYS A 48 44.24 -2.24 1.03
N SER A 49 44.91 -1.09 1.09
CA SER A 49 44.26 0.19 1.34
C SER A 49 43.19 0.49 0.28
N ALA A 50 43.50 0.28 -1.00
CA ALA A 50 42.55 0.50 -2.07
C ALA A 50 41.32 -0.42 -1.98
N ILE A 51 41.49 -1.69 -1.60
CA ILE A 51 40.37 -2.63 -1.40
C ILE A 51 39.53 -2.21 -0.19
N ASN A 52 40.15 -1.88 0.94
CA ASN A 52 39.44 -1.41 2.13
C ASN A 52 38.62 -0.15 1.84
N ASN A 53 39.20 0.83 1.14
CA ASN A 53 38.49 2.03 0.73
C ASN A 53 37.29 1.72 -0.18
N ARG A 54 37.41 0.72 -1.06
CA ARG A 54 36.27 0.26 -1.90
C ARG A 54 35.17 -0.38 -1.06
N VAL A 55 35.52 -1.22 -0.08
CA VAL A 55 34.55 -1.85 0.83
C VAL A 55 33.82 -0.78 1.64
N GLU A 56 34.55 0.18 2.21
CA GLU A 56 33.97 1.31 2.94
C GLU A 56 33.04 2.15 2.07
N GLY A 57 33.46 2.48 0.85
CA GLY A 57 32.61 3.19 -0.11
C GLY A 57 31.31 2.43 -0.43
N ARG A 58 31.37 1.10 -0.50
CA ARG A 58 30.17 0.26 -0.70
C ARG A 58 29.27 0.23 0.53
N ILE A 59 29.84 0.09 1.72
CA ILE A 59 29.09 0.14 2.99
C ILE A 59 28.31 1.45 3.07
N LYS A 60 28.97 2.60 2.85
CA LYS A 60 28.32 3.91 2.89
C LYS A 60 27.16 4.01 1.88
N MET A 61 27.38 3.57 0.64
CA MET A 61 26.34 3.56 -0.40
C MET A 61 25.12 2.70 0.01
N PHE A 62 25.37 1.55 0.66
CA PHE A 62 24.29 0.69 1.16
C PHE A 62 23.55 1.36 2.33
N GLU A 63 24.27 1.93 3.29
CA GLU A 63 23.65 2.66 4.42
C GLU A 63 22.77 3.82 3.95
N GLU A 64 23.23 4.63 2.98
CA GLU A 64 22.40 5.67 2.36
C GLU A 64 21.14 5.08 1.71
N GLY A 65 21.27 3.94 1.02
CA GLY A 65 20.15 3.20 0.45
C GLY A 65 19.15 2.70 1.50
N ARG A 66 19.64 2.15 2.62
CA ARG A 66 18.81 1.75 3.78
C ARG A 66 18.01 2.94 4.29
N ASP A 67 18.66 4.07 4.51
CA ASP A 67 18.03 5.25 5.10
C ASP A 67 16.93 5.81 4.20
N HIS A 68 17.13 5.78 2.87
CA HIS A 68 16.09 6.08 1.91
C HIS A 68 14.88 5.15 2.01
N HIS A 69 15.11 3.83 2.12
CA HIS A 69 14.03 2.85 2.31
C HIS A 69 13.29 3.07 3.63
N MET A 70 14.00 3.25 4.74
CA MET A 70 13.42 3.48 6.06
C MET A 70 12.59 4.76 6.11
N THR A 71 13.10 5.85 5.52
CA THR A 71 12.36 7.11 5.41
C THR A 71 11.05 6.92 4.63
N ARG A 72 11.10 6.20 3.50
CA ARG A 72 9.92 5.91 2.69
C ARG A 72 8.89 5.08 3.47
N PHE A 73 9.33 4.01 4.13
CA PHE A 73 8.43 3.14 4.89
C PHE A 73 7.80 3.87 6.08
N SER A 74 8.59 4.66 6.82
CA SER A 74 8.09 5.52 7.90
C SER A 74 7.01 6.50 7.42
N ASN A 75 7.24 7.16 6.28
CA ASN A 75 6.23 8.06 5.69
C ASN A 75 4.93 7.33 5.31
N ILE A 76 5.02 6.10 4.83
CA ILE A 76 3.85 5.28 4.50
C ILE A 76 3.08 4.93 5.78
N VAL A 77 3.75 4.39 6.81
CA VAL A 77 3.13 4.04 8.10
C VAL A 77 2.46 5.27 8.73
N ASN A 78 3.14 6.41 8.76
CA ASN A 78 2.58 7.67 9.29
C ASN A 78 1.32 8.11 8.55
N ASN A 79 1.28 7.98 7.23
CA ASN A 79 0.10 8.32 6.45
C ASN A 79 -1.05 7.35 6.69
N LEU A 80 -0.76 6.05 6.82
CA LEU A 80 -1.77 5.04 7.12
C LEU A 80 -2.36 5.22 8.51
N ASN A 81 -1.55 5.51 9.52
CA ASN A 81 -2.01 5.84 10.88
C ASN A 81 -2.98 7.04 10.85
N LYS A 82 -2.66 8.10 10.10
CA LYS A 82 -3.57 9.25 9.93
C LYS A 82 -4.88 8.89 9.23
N ILE A 83 -4.87 7.89 8.34
CA ILE A 83 -6.09 7.41 7.69
C ILE A 83 -6.93 6.62 8.68
N ALA A 84 -6.31 5.70 9.43
CA ALA A 84 -6.98 4.90 10.46
C ALA A 84 -7.62 5.82 11.52
N GLU A 85 -6.87 6.78 12.08
CA GLU A 85 -7.38 7.75 13.06
C GLU A 85 -8.59 8.53 12.52
N LYS A 86 -8.52 9.06 11.29
CA LYS A 86 -9.64 9.79 10.67
C LYS A 86 -10.84 8.90 10.37
N ALA A 87 -10.63 7.61 10.15
CA ALA A 87 -11.68 6.64 9.89
C ALA A 87 -12.38 6.24 11.19
N ASP A 88 -11.61 5.97 12.25
CA ASP A 88 -12.11 5.67 13.58
C ASP A 88 -12.92 6.83 14.17
N LEU A 89 -12.43 8.08 14.03
CA LEU A 89 -13.19 9.28 14.42
C LEU A 89 -14.55 9.43 13.71
N LYS A 90 -14.74 8.76 12.57
CA LYS A 90 -16.01 8.73 11.83
C LYS A 90 -16.87 7.50 12.15
N GLY A 91 -16.40 6.64 13.05
CA GLY A 91 -17.04 5.38 13.41
C GLY A 91 -16.87 4.28 12.37
N TYR A 92 -15.87 4.37 11.48
CA TYR A 92 -15.54 3.27 10.57
C TYR A 92 -14.74 2.21 11.30
N ASN A 93 -14.96 0.94 10.93
CA ASN A 93 -14.20 -0.16 11.50
C ASN A 93 -12.80 -0.22 10.85
N THR A 94 -11.77 0.07 11.63
CA THR A 94 -10.35 0.05 11.23
C THR A 94 -9.59 -1.21 11.66
N THR A 95 -10.24 -2.14 12.34
CA THR A 95 -9.58 -3.30 12.99
C THR A 95 -8.59 -4.05 12.09
N GLN A 96 -8.95 -4.31 10.83
CA GLN A 96 -8.06 -5.01 9.89
C GLN A 96 -6.84 -4.15 9.52
N LEU A 97 -7.06 -2.89 9.17
CA LEU A 97 -5.97 -1.95 8.86
C LEU A 97 -5.00 -1.80 10.05
N ASP A 98 -5.52 -1.73 11.28
CA ASP A 98 -4.70 -1.61 12.48
C ASP A 98 -3.86 -2.87 12.73
N ASN A 99 -4.42 -4.06 12.54
CA ASN A 99 -3.69 -5.32 12.63
C ASN A 99 -2.60 -5.43 11.54
N ASP A 100 -2.94 -5.08 10.30
CA ASP A 100 -1.99 -5.14 9.18
C ASP A 100 -0.90 -4.06 9.30
N LEU A 101 -1.18 -2.94 9.97
CA LEU A 101 -0.16 -1.95 10.33
C LEU A 101 0.86 -2.49 11.35
N ILE A 102 0.43 -3.34 12.29
CA ILE A 102 1.36 -4.02 13.21
C ILE A 102 2.26 -4.96 12.41
N ALA A 103 1.68 -5.81 11.55
CA ALA A 103 2.45 -6.75 10.71
C ALA A 103 3.43 -6.03 9.75
N LEU A 104 3.03 -4.87 9.21
CA LEU A 104 3.89 -4.03 8.39
C LEU A 104 5.08 -3.50 9.19
N ASN A 105 4.86 -3.02 10.42
CA ASN A 105 5.94 -2.54 11.29
C ASN A 105 6.91 -3.66 11.68
N GLU A 106 6.40 -4.86 11.96
CA GLU A 106 7.24 -6.04 12.21
C GLU A 106 8.12 -6.38 10.99
N SER A 107 7.56 -6.33 9.80
CA SER A 107 8.30 -6.56 8.54
C SER A 107 9.39 -5.50 8.33
N ILE A 108 9.12 -4.23 8.65
CA ILE A 108 10.10 -3.13 8.58
C ILE A 108 11.22 -3.33 9.62
N ALA A 109 10.88 -3.77 10.83
CA ALA A 109 11.86 -4.06 11.88
C ALA A 109 12.77 -5.24 11.50
N LYS A 110 12.21 -6.28 10.87
CA LYS A 110 12.99 -7.39 10.29
C LYS A 110 13.95 -6.88 9.21
N PHE A 111 13.45 -6.11 8.24
CA PHE A 111 14.28 -5.49 7.21
C PHE A 111 15.47 -4.72 7.81
N HIS A 112 15.23 -3.92 8.85
CA HIS A 112 16.29 -3.16 9.52
C HIS A 112 17.36 -4.08 10.15
N THR A 113 16.91 -5.15 10.81
CA THR A 113 17.79 -6.15 11.44
C THR A 113 18.64 -6.89 10.40
N ASP A 114 18.01 -7.38 9.34
CA ASP A 114 18.70 -8.12 8.28
C ASP A 114 19.68 -7.23 7.50
N TYR A 115 19.37 -5.92 7.40
CA TYR A 115 20.27 -4.93 6.82
C TYR A 115 21.52 -4.72 7.70
N ALA A 116 21.34 -4.61 9.01
CA ALA A 116 22.45 -4.47 9.94
C ALA A 116 23.38 -5.69 9.88
N GLU A 117 22.80 -6.90 9.80
CA GLU A 117 23.57 -8.14 9.60
C GLU A 117 24.32 -8.13 8.26
N PHE A 118 23.70 -7.66 7.17
CA PHE A 118 24.37 -7.53 5.88
C PHE A 118 25.59 -6.60 5.96
N ILE A 119 25.43 -5.42 6.57
CA ILE A 119 26.53 -4.46 6.72
C ILE A 119 27.65 -5.05 7.57
N GLN A 120 27.32 -5.74 8.66
CA GLN A 120 28.30 -6.43 9.49
C GLN A 120 29.08 -7.49 8.69
N LYS A 121 28.38 -8.37 7.96
CA LYS A 121 29.01 -9.39 7.10
C LYS A 121 29.92 -8.77 6.03
N LEU A 122 29.49 -7.65 5.42
CA LEU A 122 30.30 -6.92 4.44
C LEU A 122 31.53 -6.29 5.09
N ASN A 123 31.40 -5.72 6.29
CA ASN A 123 32.52 -5.13 7.03
C ASN A 123 33.56 -6.19 7.44
N ASN A 124 33.13 -7.39 7.83
CA ASN A 124 34.02 -8.50 8.17
C ASN A 124 34.91 -8.95 6.98
N THR A 125 34.56 -8.61 5.73
CA THR A 125 35.44 -8.88 4.58
C THR A 125 36.78 -8.16 4.68
N LYS A 126 36.84 -7.02 5.41
CA LYS A 126 38.06 -6.23 5.62
C LYS A 126 39.14 -6.99 6.38
N GLU A 127 38.77 -8.00 7.17
CA GLU A 127 39.72 -8.83 7.93
C GLU A 127 40.59 -9.71 7.00
N PHE A 128 40.11 -9.96 5.77
CA PHE A 128 40.75 -10.88 4.81
C PHE A 128 41.34 -10.18 3.59
N THR A 129 41.36 -8.84 3.55
CA THR A 129 41.83 -8.08 2.37
C THR A 129 43.34 -8.15 2.14
N CYS A 130 44.11 -8.65 3.11
CA CYS A 130 45.57 -8.63 3.13
C CYS A 130 46.17 -9.97 3.54
N GLY A 131 47.35 -10.31 3.01
CA GLY A 131 48.18 -11.40 3.56
C GLY A 131 48.00 -12.78 2.94
N HIS A 132 47.63 -12.88 1.64
CA HIS A 132 47.37 -14.13 0.90
C HIS A 132 46.05 -14.84 1.25
N SER A 133 45.13 -14.15 1.92
CA SER A 133 43.80 -14.65 2.33
C SER A 133 42.73 -14.56 1.24
N GLU A 134 43.09 -14.61 -0.05
CA GLU A 134 42.15 -14.35 -1.16
C GLU A 134 40.93 -15.28 -1.14
N GLY A 135 41.13 -16.56 -0.83
CA GLY A 135 40.03 -17.53 -0.68
C GLY A 135 39.06 -17.16 0.45
N GLN A 136 39.58 -16.71 1.60
CA GLN A 136 38.76 -16.30 2.74
C GLN A 136 38.00 -15.00 2.48
N PHE A 137 38.63 -14.06 1.78
CA PHE A 137 37.96 -12.83 1.34
C PHE A 137 36.77 -13.14 0.42
N LYS A 138 36.99 -14.01 -0.57
CA LYS A 138 35.93 -14.43 -1.51
C LYS A 138 34.77 -15.10 -0.78
N GLU A 139 35.07 -15.97 0.18
CA GLU A 139 34.06 -16.65 0.97
C GLU A 139 33.25 -15.67 1.84
N SER A 140 33.93 -14.80 2.59
CA SER A 140 33.28 -13.76 3.41
C SER A 140 32.42 -12.82 2.56
N LEU A 141 32.89 -12.46 1.36
CA LEU A 141 32.12 -11.67 0.41
C LEU A 141 30.88 -12.42 -0.09
N ASN A 142 30.96 -13.73 -0.36
CA ASN A 142 29.79 -14.52 -0.76
C ASN A 142 28.74 -14.57 0.35
N ILE A 143 29.15 -14.78 1.59
CA ILE A 143 28.26 -14.74 2.77
C ILE A 143 27.53 -13.39 2.87
N SER A 144 28.24 -12.27 2.63
CA SER A 144 27.61 -10.94 2.60
C SER A 144 26.59 -10.80 1.45
N LYS A 145 26.86 -11.38 0.28
CA LYS A 145 25.95 -11.33 -0.88
C LYS A 145 24.68 -12.16 -0.63
N GLU A 146 24.80 -13.31 0.02
CA GLU A 146 23.64 -14.11 0.42
C GLU A 146 22.73 -13.31 1.36
N GLN A 147 23.28 -12.59 2.34
CA GLN A 147 22.50 -11.72 3.20
C GLN A 147 21.85 -10.57 2.41
N LEU A 148 22.53 -9.99 1.42
CA LEU A 148 21.94 -8.96 0.56
C LEU A 148 20.71 -9.46 -0.21
N ILE A 149 20.67 -10.75 -0.58
CA ILE A 149 19.49 -11.35 -1.21
C ILE A 149 18.31 -11.33 -0.24
N VAL A 150 18.54 -11.66 1.03
CA VAL A 150 17.50 -11.60 2.09
C VAL A 150 16.97 -10.17 2.25
N VAL A 151 17.86 -9.18 2.36
CA VAL A 151 17.49 -7.76 2.46
C VAL A 151 16.63 -7.30 1.27
N ARG A 152 16.99 -7.73 0.05
CA ARG A 152 16.21 -7.41 -1.17
C ARG A 152 14.84 -8.07 -1.14
N ALA A 153 14.75 -9.32 -0.68
CA ALA A 153 13.49 -10.02 -0.54
C ALA A 153 12.58 -9.31 0.47
N ASP A 154 13.11 -8.84 1.60
CA ASP A 154 12.34 -8.07 2.59
C ASP A 154 11.75 -6.78 2.00
N ILE A 155 12.55 -6.02 1.23
CA ILE A 155 12.06 -4.81 0.55
C ILE A 155 10.88 -5.15 -0.38
N GLU A 156 10.99 -6.21 -1.18
CA GLU A 156 9.93 -6.62 -2.10
C GLU A 156 8.70 -7.16 -1.37
N ASN A 157 8.88 -7.87 -0.27
CA ASN A 157 7.78 -8.35 0.57
C ASN A 157 7.02 -7.19 1.21
N ILE A 158 7.72 -6.19 1.76
CA ILE A 158 7.10 -4.97 2.31
C ILE A 158 6.31 -4.24 1.22
N LYS A 159 6.89 -4.04 0.04
CA LYS A 159 6.19 -3.39 -1.09
C LYS A 159 4.92 -4.15 -1.48
N LYS A 160 5.00 -5.46 -1.63
CA LYS A 160 3.86 -6.32 -1.99
C LYS A 160 2.77 -6.28 -0.92
N PHE A 161 3.14 -6.36 0.35
CA PHE A 161 2.21 -6.29 1.47
C PHE A 161 1.42 -4.97 1.45
N ILE A 162 2.10 -3.84 1.24
CA ILE A 162 1.46 -2.53 1.09
C ILE A 162 0.53 -2.51 -0.14
N GLN A 163 1.01 -3.02 -1.27
CA GLN A 163 0.27 -2.96 -2.53
C GLN A 163 -1.00 -3.81 -2.55
N ILE A 164 -0.96 -4.96 -1.89
CA ILE A 164 -2.03 -5.97 -1.92
C ILE A 164 -2.90 -5.84 -0.68
N THR A 165 -2.33 -6.04 0.52
CA THR A 165 -3.06 -6.11 1.78
C THR A 165 -3.55 -4.74 2.20
N ILE A 166 -2.64 -3.80 2.46
CA ILE A 166 -3.01 -2.47 2.96
C ILE A 166 -3.96 -1.73 2.00
N ASN A 167 -3.69 -1.80 0.68
CA ASN A 167 -4.58 -1.17 -0.29
C ASN A 167 -5.99 -1.79 -0.31
N GLN A 168 -6.12 -3.07 0.03
CA GLN A 168 -7.42 -3.72 0.18
C GLN A 168 -8.16 -3.15 1.39
N ASP A 169 -7.51 -3.01 2.55
CA ASP A 169 -8.13 -2.42 3.74
C ASP A 169 -8.59 -0.98 3.49
N ILE A 170 -7.77 -0.20 2.79
CA ILE A 170 -8.11 1.17 2.40
C ILE A 170 -9.32 1.21 1.45
N ARG A 171 -9.46 0.22 0.55
CA ARG A 171 -10.67 0.10 -0.29
C ARG A 171 -11.88 -0.24 0.55
N GLU A 172 -11.77 -1.12 1.52
CA GLU A 172 -12.86 -1.49 2.41
C GLU A 172 -13.34 -0.31 3.26
N LEU A 173 -12.42 0.51 3.80
CA LEU A 173 -12.78 1.76 4.48
C LEU A 173 -13.54 2.73 3.55
N ARG A 174 -13.14 2.83 2.28
CA ARG A 174 -13.87 3.66 1.29
C ARG A 174 -15.27 3.11 1.02
N LEU A 175 -15.44 1.79 0.99
CA LEU A 175 -16.75 1.15 0.84
C LEU A 175 -17.65 1.41 2.05
N GLN A 176 -17.12 1.35 3.27
CA GLN A 176 -17.87 1.70 4.49
C GLN A 176 -18.38 3.14 4.42
N LYS A 177 -17.51 4.09 4.05
CA LYS A 177 -17.89 5.50 3.83
C LYS A 177 -18.98 5.64 2.76
N ALA A 178 -18.84 4.95 1.63
CA ALA A 178 -19.83 5.00 0.56
C ALA A 178 -21.20 4.47 1.02
N LYS A 179 -21.21 3.36 1.78
CA LYS A 179 -22.43 2.78 2.35
C LYS A 179 -23.12 3.76 3.31
N GLN A 180 -22.39 4.36 4.24
CA GLN A 180 -22.93 5.36 5.17
C GLN A 180 -23.55 6.55 4.42
N ASN A 181 -22.86 7.07 3.40
CA ASN A 181 -23.39 8.18 2.60
C ASN A 181 -24.70 7.84 1.87
N ILE A 182 -24.82 6.60 1.38
CA ILE A 182 -26.04 6.10 0.73
C ILE A 182 -27.18 5.99 1.74
N GLU A 183 -26.92 5.41 2.93
CA GLU A 183 -27.90 5.29 4.00
C GLU A 183 -28.40 6.67 4.46
N ASP A 184 -27.49 7.63 4.65
CA ASP A 184 -27.84 9.02 4.97
C ASP A 184 -28.67 9.68 3.86
N ALA A 185 -28.35 9.42 2.58
CA ALA A 185 -29.11 9.95 1.46
C ALA A 185 -30.52 9.36 1.41
N GLN A 186 -30.66 8.05 1.62
CA GLN A 186 -31.94 7.36 1.70
C GLN A 186 -32.81 7.89 2.84
N LYS A 187 -32.21 8.14 4.02
CA LYS A 187 -32.88 8.77 5.15
C LYS A 187 -33.43 10.15 4.78
N ARG A 188 -32.60 11.02 4.17
CA ARG A 188 -33.02 12.36 3.72
C ARG A 188 -34.15 12.29 2.69
N ILE A 189 -34.09 11.36 1.74
CA ILE A 189 -35.15 11.16 0.73
C ILE A 189 -36.45 10.73 1.42
N LYS A 190 -36.39 9.77 2.35
CA LYS A 190 -37.56 9.30 3.10
C LYS A 190 -38.22 10.44 3.88
N GLU A 191 -37.42 11.25 4.57
CA GLU A 191 -37.90 12.43 5.31
C GLU A 191 -38.56 13.46 4.37
N ARG A 192 -37.97 13.72 3.20
CA ARG A 192 -38.55 14.61 2.18
C ARG A 192 -39.88 14.07 1.64
N MET A 193 -39.96 12.78 1.36
CA MET A 193 -41.19 12.14 0.90
C MET A 193 -42.30 12.20 1.96
N ALA A 194 -41.97 12.02 3.24
CA ALA A 194 -42.93 12.17 4.33
C ALA A 194 -43.51 13.60 4.40
N ARG A 195 -42.65 14.62 4.27
CA ARG A 195 -43.09 16.03 4.21
C ARG A 195 -43.97 16.30 3.00
N LEU A 196 -43.61 15.77 1.83
CA LEU A 196 -44.40 15.92 0.62
C LEU A 196 -45.79 15.30 0.77
N ASN A 197 -45.87 14.09 1.33
CA ASN A 197 -47.14 13.41 1.60
C ASN A 197 -48.01 14.21 2.57
N GLN A 198 -47.43 14.78 3.63
CA GLN A 198 -48.16 15.64 4.55
C GLN A 198 -48.72 16.89 3.85
N THR A 199 -47.95 17.51 2.95
CA THR A 199 -48.40 18.65 2.16
C THR A 199 -49.55 18.25 1.21
N ILE A 200 -49.42 17.11 0.53
CA ILE A 200 -50.49 16.58 -0.34
C ILE A 200 -51.76 16.35 0.46
N GLU A 201 -51.67 15.79 1.67
CA GLU A 201 -52.83 15.53 2.51
C GLU A 201 -53.51 16.82 2.98
N LYS A 202 -52.72 17.83 3.36
CA LYS A 202 -53.23 19.17 3.69
C LYS A 202 -53.98 19.80 2.51
N GLU A 203 -53.45 19.68 1.29
CA GLU A 203 -54.12 20.19 0.09
C GLU A 203 -55.40 19.41 -0.24
N ARG A 204 -55.40 18.08 -0.08
CA ARG A 204 -56.61 17.26 -0.22
C ARG A 204 -57.71 17.71 0.75
N GLN A 205 -57.36 17.93 2.02
CA GLN A 205 -58.31 18.43 3.01
C GLN A 205 -58.89 19.81 2.62
N ARG A 206 -58.03 20.75 2.19
CA ARG A 206 -58.46 22.07 1.71
C ARG A 206 -59.44 21.98 0.53
N LEU A 207 -59.21 21.06 -0.40
CA LEU A 207 -60.10 20.84 -1.53
C LEU A 207 -61.44 20.25 -1.07
N ASN A 208 -61.43 19.28 -0.16
CA ASN A 208 -62.65 18.70 0.42
C ASN A 208 -63.47 19.77 1.17
N ASP A 209 -62.82 20.60 1.97
CA ASP A 209 -63.48 21.70 2.70
C ASP A 209 -64.12 22.70 1.72
N LYS A 210 -63.43 23.05 0.64
CA LYS A 210 -63.98 23.90 -0.43
C LYS A 210 -65.18 23.25 -1.11
N GLU A 211 -65.12 21.96 -1.41
CA GLU A 211 -66.24 21.22 -2.01
C GLU A 211 -67.48 21.25 -1.10
N GLN A 212 -67.29 21.01 0.21
CA GLN A 212 -68.38 21.09 1.19
C GLN A 212 -68.98 22.50 1.27
N GLN A 213 -68.15 23.55 1.28
CA GLN A 213 -68.62 24.93 1.25
C GLN A 213 -69.44 25.23 0.00
N ILE A 214 -69.03 24.73 -1.17
CA ILE A 214 -69.77 24.89 -2.43
C ILE A 214 -71.14 24.19 -2.33
N LYS A 215 -71.19 22.94 -1.84
CA LYS A 215 -72.44 22.20 -1.65
C LYS A 215 -73.41 22.93 -0.71
N GLN A 216 -72.91 23.44 0.42
CA GLN A 216 -73.71 24.22 1.36
C GLN A 216 -74.25 25.52 0.74
N ARG A 217 -73.45 26.22 -0.07
CA ARG A 217 -73.90 27.43 -0.79
C ARG A 217 -74.97 27.09 -1.83
N ALA A 218 -74.79 26.02 -2.58
CA ALA A 218 -75.77 25.55 -3.57
C ALA A 218 -77.12 25.22 -2.90
N GLU A 219 -77.09 24.52 -1.77
CA GLU A 219 -78.31 24.19 -1.02
C GLU A 219 -79.00 25.44 -0.46
N LYS A 220 -78.24 26.41 0.04
CA LYS A 220 -78.78 27.72 0.45
C LYS A 220 -79.45 28.45 -0.71
N ILE A 221 -78.85 28.43 -1.91
CA ILE A 221 -79.43 29.03 -3.12
C ILE A 221 -80.72 28.31 -3.50
N LYS A 222 -80.72 26.98 -3.54
CA LYS A 222 -81.90 26.15 -3.84
C LYS A 222 -83.07 26.46 -2.90
N ASN A 223 -82.81 26.55 -1.59
CA ASN A 223 -83.83 26.90 -0.60
C ASN A 223 -84.38 28.31 -0.79
N ARG A 224 -83.54 29.28 -1.17
CA ARG A 224 -84.00 30.63 -1.52
C ARG A 224 -84.91 30.64 -2.75
N MET A 225 -84.56 29.86 -3.78
CA MET A 225 -85.39 29.77 -4.99
C MET A 225 -86.77 29.17 -4.70
N ASN A 226 -86.84 28.10 -3.89
CA ASN A 226 -88.11 27.48 -3.52
C ASN A 226 -89.05 28.44 -2.74
N ASN A 227 -88.48 29.34 -1.93
CA ASN A 227 -89.25 30.34 -1.20
C ASN A 227 -89.79 31.47 -2.09
N LEU A 228 -89.16 31.75 -3.23
CA LEU A 228 -89.63 32.76 -4.19
C LEU A 228 -90.76 32.25 -5.08
N THR A 229 -90.92 30.93 -5.19
CA THR A 229 -91.98 30.28 -5.99
C THR A 229 -93.26 29.98 -5.21
N ARG A 230 -93.31 30.26 -3.91
CA ARG A 230 -94.50 30.13 -3.05
C ARG A 230 -95.16 31.49 -2.86
#